data_AF-U6SPZ2-F1
#
_entry.id   AF-U6SPZ2-F1
#
_cell.length_a   1.000
_cell.length_b   1.000
_cell.length_c   1.000
_cell.angle_alpha   90.00
_cell.angle_beta   90.00
_cell.angle_gamma   90.00
#
_symmetry.space_group_name_H-M   'P 1'
#
loop_
_entity.id
_entity.type
_entity.pdbx_description
1 polymer ?
#
loop_
_entity_poly.entity_id
_entity_poly.type
_entity_poly.pdbx_seq_one_letter_code
_entity_poly.pdbx_strand_id
1 'polypeptide(L)'
;MNIIKIGILSLVLSCLFFVSPSHSYASETAKTWFYIDGQEQRYVGEPVKIDGEWWLPLRPVLMEAAHFNGELKDGYGYVQKIIRVLNEERHKMSLADEDTRVGSIESIENREITEEEKEHEEILSFLSSFSLDYIQNRDMIRLADVGKLGFDYYMYQDTGIIHLNSPGLMDMAGLSIGLNKEQVNGVLGAIHWNTGYGMTADYVGFYGSENEFTYRDRYGYERKENAFDVQIEITDNALSHLIVSDAGYETSKGISVGDRLNDAVRAYGNQYVRESIDGKQVIIYDVEFGSIWFIAGSDQSIERIGYWDHQLRGFGDSQQEEIEGAEEIFN
;
A
#
# COMPACT_ATOMS: atom_id res chain seq x y z
N MET A 1 81.49 4.53 9.08
CA MET A 1 81.48 3.34 8.21
C MET A 1 80.62 2.28 8.87
N ASN A 2 79.43 2.04 8.32
CA ASN A 2 78.64 0.80 8.34
C ASN A 2 77.19 1.17 8.01
N ILE A 3 77.04 1.44 6.72
CA ILE A 3 75.83 1.16 5.94
C ILE A 3 75.52 -0.34 6.13
N ILE A 4 74.24 -0.72 6.04
CA ILE A 4 73.66 -2.07 6.24
C ILE A 4 72.98 -2.23 7.61
N LYS A 5 71.84 -1.55 7.82
CA LYS A 5 70.66 -2.07 8.57
C LYS A 5 69.36 -1.34 8.14
N ILE A 6 69.17 -1.10 6.84
CA ILE A 6 67.90 -0.57 6.27
C ILE A 6 67.42 -1.51 5.15
N GLY A 7 67.36 -2.82 5.44
CA GLY A 7 67.04 -3.84 4.44
C GLY A 7 66.13 -4.97 4.91
N ILE A 8 65.67 -4.96 6.16
CA ILE A 8 64.81 -6.04 6.72
C ILE A 8 63.53 -5.50 7.38
N LEU A 9 63.36 -4.17 7.50
CA LEU A 9 62.11 -3.58 8.00
C LEU A 9 61.12 -3.21 6.88
N SER A 10 61.52 -3.34 5.61
CA SER A 10 60.65 -3.05 4.45
C SER A 10 60.03 -4.30 3.80
N LEU A 11 60.38 -5.51 4.27
CA LEU A 11 59.82 -6.77 3.75
C LEU A 11 58.72 -7.36 4.65
N VAL A 12 58.63 -6.94 5.91
CA VAL A 12 57.55 -7.36 6.82
C VAL A 12 56.35 -6.42 6.73
N LEU A 13 56.53 -5.19 6.23
CA LEU A 13 55.43 -4.23 6.03
C LEU A 13 54.69 -4.39 4.69
N SER A 14 55.25 -5.13 3.71
CA SER A 14 54.57 -5.39 2.42
C SER A 14 53.76 -6.69 2.40
N CYS A 15 53.84 -7.52 3.46
CA CYS A 15 53.01 -8.72 3.60
C CYS A 15 51.69 -8.46 4.37
N LEU A 16 51.43 -7.23 4.82
CA LEU A 16 50.16 -6.83 5.44
C LEU A 16 49.21 -6.08 4.49
N PHE A 17 49.60 -5.90 3.21
CA PHE A 17 48.76 -5.25 2.18
C PHE A 17 48.27 -6.21 1.07
N PHE A 18 48.37 -7.52 1.30
CA PHE A 18 47.74 -8.56 0.45
C PHE A 18 46.86 -9.50 1.28
N VAL A 19 46.19 -8.98 2.31
CA VAL A 19 44.92 -9.57 2.72
C VAL A 19 43.91 -9.04 1.73
N SER A 20 43.60 -9.87 0.73
CA SER A 20 42.45 -9.70 -0.14
C SER A 20 41.27 -9.20 0.70
N PRO A 21 40.54 -8.15 0.28
CA PRO A 21 39.17 -8.03 0.73
C PRO A 21 38.41 -9.16 0.01
N SER A 22 38.54 -10.38 0.52
CA SER A 22 37.36 -11.24 0.62
C SER A 22 36.47 -10.62 1.70
N HIS A 23 36.01 -9.39 1.44
CA HIS A 23 34.65 -9.06 1.76
C HIS A 23 33.87 -9.96 0.79
N SER A 24 33.65 -11.20 1.23
CA SER A 24 32.36 -11.79 1.01
C SER A 24 31.39 -10.73 1.52
N TYR A 25 30.87 -9.91 0.60
CA TYR A 25 29.52 -9.43 0.70
C TYR A 25 28.70 -10.72 0.76
N ALA A 26 28.62 -11.31 1.95
CA ALA A 26 27.36 -11.84 2.39
C ALA A 26 26.46 -10.61 2.37
N SER A 27 25.89 -10.36 1.19
CA SER A 27 24.66 -9.62 1.06
C SER A 27 23.70 -10.43 1.93
N GLU A 28 23.62 -10.07 3.22
CA GLU A 28 22.31 -9.99 3.83
C GLU A 28 21.51 -9.17 2.83
N THR A 29 20.75 -9.87 1.99
CA THR A 29 19.83 -9.25 1.07
C THR A 29 18.95 -8.40 1.96
N ALA A 30 19.19 -7.09 1.95
CA ALA A 30 18.47 -6.14 2.77
C ALA A 30 16.99 -6.48 2.65
N LYS A 31 16.35 -6.75 3.80
CA LYS A 31 14.97 -7.20 3.83
C LYS A 31 14.13 -6.26 2.99
N THR A 32 13.36 -6.80 2.06
CA THR A 32 12.45 -6.01 1.24
C THR A 32 11.05 -6.06 1.84
N TRP A 33 10.52 -4.90 2.19
CA TRP A 33 9.19 -4.75 2.75
C TRP A 33 8.17 -4.62 1.64
N PHE A 34 7.00 -5.24 1.85
CA PHE A 34 5.91 -5.24 0.89
C PHE A 34 4.66 -4.69 1.53
N TYR A 35 4.14 -3.60 0.98
CA TYR A 35 2.93 -2.95 1.44
C TYR A 35 1.87 -2.95 0.35
N ILE A 36 0.62 -3.10 0.76
CA ILE A 36 -0.57 -2.86 -0.05
C ILE A 36 -1.43 -1.89 0.74
N ASP A 37 -1.72 -0.72 0.18
CA ASP A 37 -2.51 0.35 0.84
C ASP A 37 -2.03 0.69 2.26
N GLY A 38 -0.70 0.74 2.45
CA GLY A 38 -0.07 1.03 3.74
C GLY A 38 0.01 -0.17 4.69
N GLN A 39 -0.62 -1.30 4.33
CA GLN A 39 -0.61 -2.52 5.14
C GLN A 39 0.57 -3.42 4.76
N GLU A 40 1.43 -3.72 5.72
CA GLU A 40 2.55 -4.62 5.54
C GLU A 40 2.10 -6.08 5.39
N GLN A 41 2.56 -6.72 4.33
CA GLN A 41 2.20 -8.08 3.92
C GLN A 41 3.12 -9.16 4.54
N ARG A 42 3.24 -9.16 5.87
CA ARG A 42 4.19 -10.04 6.63
C ARG A 42 3.99 -11.55 6.43
N TYR A 43 2.73 -11.99 6.37
CA TYR A 43 2.39 -13.42 6.56
C TYR A 43 2.19 -14.19 5.25
N VAL A 44 2.21 -13.49 4.12
CA VAL A 44 1.90 -14.05 2.79
C VAL A 44 3.16 -14.36 1.99
N GLY A 45 4.29 -13.80 2.38
CA GLY A 45 5.61 -14.04 1.80
C GLY A 45 6.37 -12.77 1.52
N GLU A 46 7.68 -12.89 1.39
CA GLU A 46 8.53 -11.77 1.05
C GLU A 46 8.65 -11.65 -0.47
N PRO A 47 8.75 -10.42 -1.01
CA PRO A 47 9.15 -10.21 -2.39
C PRO A 47 10.49 -10.88 -2.68
N VAL A 48 10.62 -11.44 -3.87
CA VAL A 48 11.87 -12.08 -4.31
C VAL A 48 12.37 -11.40 -5.57
N LYS A 49 13.68 -11.13 -5.63
CA LYS A 49 14.34 -10.62 -6.83
C LYS A 49 15.04 -11.76 -7.57
N ILE A 50 14.60 -12.05 -8.79
CA ILE A 50 15.18 -13.09 -9.67
C ILE A 50 15.54 -12.43 -11.00
N ASP A 51 16.77 -12.63 -11.46
CA ASP A 51 17.26 -12.08 -12.74
C ASP A 51 17.05 -10.57 -12.92
N GLY A 52 17.10 -9.83 -11.81
CA GLY A 52 16.91 -8.38 -11.77
C GLY A 52 15.44 -7.93 -11.68
N GLU A 53 14.49 -8.86 -11.71
CA GLU A 53 13.05 -8.59 -11.68
C GLU A 53 12.45 -8.94 -10.32
N TRP A 54 11.49 -8.13 -9.88
CA TRP A 54 10.78 -8.36 -8.62
C TRP A 54 9.54 -9.21 -8.83
N TRP A 55 9.36 -10.14 -7.90
CA TRP A 55 8.23 -11.06 -7.83
C TRP A 55 7.54 -10.89 -6.48
N LEU A 56 6.23 -10.75 -6.50
CA LEU A 56 5.38 -10.53 -5.33
C LEU A 56 4.49 -11.75 -5.06
N PRO A 57 4.15 -12.06 -3.81
CA PRO A 57 3.17 -13.10 -3.52
C PRO A 57 1.84 -12.80 -4.23
N LEU A 58 1.37 -13.73 -5.07
CA LEU A 58 0.20 -13.53 -5.93
C LEU A 58 -1.09 -13.35 -5.12
N ARG A 59 -1.27 -14.17 -4.08
CA ARG A 59 -2.52 -14.21 -3.30
C ARG A 59 -2.91 -12.84 -2.71
N PRO A 60 -2.08 -12.13 -1.91
CA PRO A 60 -2.47 -10.81 -1.38
C PRO A 60 -2.75 -9.77 -2.49
N VAL A 61 -2.02 -9.84 -3.61
CA VAL A 61 -2.25 -8.94 -4.76
C VAL A 61 -3.62 -9.20 -5.38
N LEU A 62 -3.98 -10.46 -5.63
CA LEU A 62 -5.30 -10.81 -6.17
C LEU A 62 -6.43 -10.50 -5.19
N MET A 63 -6.20 -10.72 -3.90
CA MET A 63 -7.16 -10.43 -2.84
C MET A 63 -7.55 -8.96 -2.84
N GLU A 64 -6.54 -8.07 -2.87
CA GLU A 64 -6.80 -6.63 -2.90
C GLU A 64 -7.38 -6.21 -4.26
N ALA A 65 -6.84 -6.72 -5.37
CA ALA A 65 -7.35 -6.41 -6.71
C ALA A 65 -8.83 -6.74 -6.86
N ALA A 66 -9.33 -7.76 -6.15
CA ALA A 66 -10.72 -8.18 -6.25
C ALA A 66 -11.72 -7.14 -5.71
N HIS A 67 -11.25 -6.10 -5.03
CA HIS A 67 -12.08 -4.97 -4.60
C HIS A 67 -12.39 -3.98 -5.75
N PHE A 68 -11.56 -3.92 -6.79
CA PHE A 68 -11.69 -2.91 -7.85
C PHE A 68 -11.53 -3.45 -9.28
N ASN A 69 -11.00 -4.66 -9.46
CA ASN A 69 -10.84 -5.28 -10.77
C ASN A 69 -12.09 -6.08 -11.17
N GLY A 70 -12.79 -5.60 -12.20
CA GLY A 70 -14.05 -6.19 -12.66
C GLY A 70 -13.92 -7.60 -13.26
N GLU A 71 -12.72 -8.08 -13.59
CA GLU A 71 -12.49 -9.45 -14.06
C GLU A 71 -12.48 -10.46 -12.91
N LEU A 72 -12.29 -10.01 -11.66
CA LEU A 72 -12.30 -10.84 -10.45
C LEU A 72 -13.72 -10.94 -9.85
N LYS A 73 -14.65 -11.44 -10.68
CA LYS A 73 -16.12 -11.33 -10.61
C LYS A 73 -16.84 -11.65 -9.28
N ASP A 74 -16.19 -12.25 -8.28
CA ASP A 74 -16.80 -12.61 -6.98
C ASP A 74 -15.89 -12.33 -5.78
N GLY A 75 -14.95 -11.38 -5.90
CA GLY A 75 -14.07 -11.03 -4.80
C GLY A 75 -13.22 -12.23 -4.34
N TYR A 76 -13.25 -12.49 -3.04
CA TYR A 76 -12.55 -13.61 -2.39
C TYR A 76 -12.84 -14.98 -3.03
N GLY A 77 -14.09 -15.24 -3.41
CA GLY A 77 -14.52 -16.54 -3.92
C GLY A 77 -13.82 -16.88 -5.24
N TYR A 78 -13.72 -15.89 -6.13
CA TYR A 78 -13.03 -16.05 -7.42
C TYR A 78 -11.52 -16.21 -7.24
N VAL A 79 -10.91 -15.49 -6.30
CA VAL A 79 -9.48 -15.67 -5.97
C VAL A 79 -9.21 -17.10 -5.49
N GLN A 80 -10.07 -17.71 -4.67
CA GLN A 80 -9.88 -19.11 -4.27
C GLN A 80 -9.97 -20.08 -5.45
N LYS A 81 -10.85 -19.83 -6.43
CA LYS A 81 -10.93 -20.62 -7.66
C LYS A 81 -9.66 -20.49 -8.49
N ILE A 82 -9.10 -19.29 -8.63
CA ILE A 82 -7.80 -19.05 -9.28
C ILE A 82 -6.70 -19.88 -8.63
N ILE A 83 -6.56 -19.82 -7.31
CA ILE A 83 -5.53 -20.57 -6.58
C ILE A 83 -5.73 -22.09 -6.74
N ARG A 84 -6.97 -22.57 -6.78
CA ARG A 84 -7.27 -23.98 -7.05
C ARG A 84 -6.81 -24.40 -8.44
N VAL A 85 -7.17 -23.64 -9.48
CA VAL A 85 -6.76 -23.90 -10.87
C VAL A 85 -5.24 -23.92 -11.02
N LEU A 86 -4.53 -22.95 -10.43
CA LEU A 86 -3.06 -22.93 -10.44
C LEU A 86 -2.44 -24.20 -9.84
N ASN A 87 -3.00 -24.70 -8.74
CA ASN A 87 -2.52 -25.94 -8.12
C ASN A 87 -2.83 -27.18 -8.96
N GLU A 88 -3.99 -27.22 -9.61
CA GLU A 88 -4.36 -28.31 -10.53
C GLU A 88 -3.42 -28.36 -11.74
N GLU A 89 -3.14 -27.22 -12.39
CA GLU A 89 -2.21 -27.15 -13.51
C GLU A 89 -0.80 -27.55 -13.13
N ARG A 90 -0.31 -27.10 -11.96
CA ARG A 90 1.00 -27.50 -11.44
C ARG A 90 1.07 -29.00 -11.20
N HIS A 91 0.00 -29.61 -10.67
CA HIS A 91 -0.05 -31.05 -10.44
C HIS A 91 -0.03 -31.84 -11.77
N LYS A 92 -0.77 -31.38 -12.78
CA LYS A 92 -0.75 -31.97 -14.14
C LYS A 92 0.63 -31.91 -14.76
N MET A 93 1.35 -30.79 -14.65
CA MET A 93 2.73 -30.65 -15.14
C MET A 93 3.68 -31.61 -14.42
N SER A 94 3.58 -31.72 -13.09
CA SER A 94 4.39 -32.67 -12.31
C SER A 94 4.16 -34.12 -12.72
N LEU A 95 2.91 -34.50 -13.05
CA LEU A 95 2.59 -35.84 -13.52
C LEU A 95 3.08 -36.06 -14.96
N ALA A 96 2.97 -35.06 -15.84
CA ALA A 96 3.45 -35.15 -17.22
C ALA A 96 4.98 -35.31 -17.33
N ASP A 97 5.73 -34.69 -16.40
CA ASP A 97 7.18 -34.89 -16.28
C ASP A 97 7.55 -36.31 -15.79
N GLU A 98 6.65 -36.99 -15.07
CA GLU A 98 6.82 -38.40 -14.67
C GLU A 98 6.33 -39.39 -15.75
N ASP A 99 5.31 -39.02 -16.54
CA ASP A 99 4.64 -39.89 -17.52
C ASP A 99 5.26 -39.88 -18.93
N THR A 100 6.53 -39.48 -19.08
CA THR A 100 7.28 -39.73 -20.33
C THR A 100 7.54 -41.24 -20.59
N ARG A 101 6.87 -42.13 -19.86
CA ARG A 101 6.74 -43.56 -20.16
C ARG A 101 5.26 -43.96 -20.23
N VAL A 102 4.85 -44.29 -21.46
CA VAL A 102 3.61 -44.95 -21.89
C VAL A 102 2.55 -43.96 -22.40
N GLY A 103 2.53 -43.81 -23.73
CA GLY A 103 1.51 -43.06 -24.42
C GLY A 103 0.20 -43.81 -24.59
N SER A 104 -0.85 -43.09 -24.91
CA SER A 104 -1.59 -43.21 -26.17
C SER A 104 -2.66 -42.13 -26.21
N ILE A 105 -2.76 -41.48 -27.37
CA ILE A 105 -3.74 -40.45 -27.68
C ILE A 105 -5.05 -41.15 -28.01
N GLU A 106 -6.09 -40.93 -27.20
CA GLU A 106 -7.48 -41.09 -27.64
C GLU A 106 -8.08 -39.70 -27.86
N SER A 107 -8.43 -39.43 -29.12
CA SER A 107 -9.11 -38.22 -29.58
C SER A 107 -10.57 -38.24 -29.11
N ILE A 108 -10.92 -37.34 -28.19
CA ILE A 108 -12.31 -37.10 -27.77
C ILE A 108 -12.82 -35.87 -28.53
N GLU A 109 -13.35 -36.08 -29.73
CA GLU A 109 -14.19 -35.08 -30.41
C GLU A 109 -15.65 -35.27 -29.96
N ASN A 110 -16.29 -34.19 -29.49
CA ASN A 110 -17.69 -34.04 -29.05
C ASN A 110 -18.03 -34.41 -27.59
N ARG A 111 -17.31 -33.85 -26.61
CA ARG A 111 -17.81 -33.74 -25.23
C ARG A 111 -18.40 -32.34 -25.02
N GLU A 112 -19.62 -32.24 -24.49
CA GLU A 112 -20.17 -30.97 -24.00
C GLU A 112 -19.29 -30.49 -22.85
N ILE A 113 -18.75 -29.28 -22.99
CA ILE A 113 -17.94 -28.62 -21.96
C ILE A 113 -18.87 -28.27 -20.80
N THR A 114 -18.58 -28.83 -19.63
CA THR A 114 -19.29 -28.52 -18.38
C THR A 114 -19.05 -27.07 -17.97
N GLU A 115 -19.96 -26.49 -17.18
CA GLU A 115 -19.78 -25.10 -16.68
C GLU A 115 -18.50 -24.95 -15.84
N GLU A 116 -18.07 -26.01 -15.14
CA GLU A 116 -16.81 -26.03 -14.39
C GLU A 116 -15.59 -26.00 -15.33
N GLU A 117 -15.62 -26.73 -16.44
CA GLU A 117 -14.56 -26.69 -17.46
C GLU A 117 -14.50 -25.31 -18.15
N LYS A 118 -15.65 -24.67 -18.41
CA LYS A 118 -15.69 -23.30 -18.94
C LYS A 118 -15.07 -22.28 -17.96
N GLU A 119 -15.45 -22.34 -16.68
CA GLU A 119 -14.88 -21.47 -15.65
C GLU A 119 -13.36 -21.68 -15.52
N HIS A 120 -12.90 -22.93 -15.60
CA HIS A 120 -11.48 -23.26 -15.61
C HIS A 120 -10.77 -22.60 -16.80
N GLU A 121 -11.29 -22.74 -18.02
CA GLU A 121 -10.74 -22.12 -19.23
C GLU A 121 -10.73 -20.58 -19.15
N GLU A 122 -11.78 -19.97 -18.60
CA GLU A 122 -11.85 -18.52 -18.36
C GLU A 122 -10.74 -18.06 -17.41
N ILE A 123 -10.51 -18.79 -16.31
CA ILE A 123 -9.43 -18.49 -15.36
C ILE A 123 -8.06 -18.62 -16.03
N LEU A 124 -7.81 -19.68 -16.80
CA LEU A 124 -6.54 -19.83 -17.51
C LEU A 124 -6.30 -18.72 -18.53
N SER A 125 -7.36 -18.33 -19.25
CA SER A 125 -7.33 -17.20 -20.19
C SER A 125 -6.95 -15.90 -19.48
N PHE A 126 -7.58 -15.61 -18.33
CA PHE A 126 -7.22 -14.48 -17.47
C PHE A 126 -5.75 -14.52 -17.04
N LEU A 127 -5.31 -15.66 -16.49
CA LEU A 127 -3.95 -15.82 -15.95
C LEU A 127 -2.86 -15.74 -17.03
N SER A 128 -3.18 -16.09 -18.29
CA SER A 128 -2.23 -16.04 -19.41
C SER A 128 -1.68 -14.63 -19.70
N SER A 129 -2.35 -13.59 -19.21
CA SER A 129 -1.92 -12.19 -19.38
C SER A 129 -0.83 -11.77 -18.38
N PHE A 130 -0.49 -12.62 -17.41
CA PHE A 130 0.46 -12.35 -16.33
C PHE A 130 1.66 -13.28 -16.38
N SER A 131 2.82 -12.77 -15.99
CA SER A 131 4.00 -13.59 -15.72
C SER A 131 3.88 -14.14 -14.30
N LEU A 132 3.58 -15.42 -14.22
CA LEU A 132 3.39 -16.16 -12.97
C LEU A 132 4.49 -17.22 -12.82
N ASP A 133 4.98 -17.41 -11.60
CA ASP A 133 5.98 -18.43 -11.30
C ASP A 133 5.76 -19.01 -9.89
N TYR A 134 6.33 -20.20 -9.63
CA TYR A 134 6.31 -20.86 -8.35
C TYR A 134 7.66 -20.77 -7.65
N ILE A 135 7.79 -19.80 -6.74
CA ILE A 135 9.05 -19.48 -6.08
C ILE A 135 8.88 -19.71 -4.58
N GLN A 136 9.82 -20.43 -3.97
CA GLN A 136 9.83 -20.70 -2.53
C GLN A 136 8.48 -21.24 -1.99
N ASN A 137 7.91 -22.20 -2.73
CA ASN A 137 6.63 -22.85 -2.44
C ASN A 137 5.40 -21.92 -2.50
N ARG A 138 5.43 -20.87 -3.31
CA ARG A 138 4.34 -19.89 -3.43
C ARG A 138 4.13 -19.47 -4.87
N ASP A 139 2.87 -19.19 -5.20
CA ASP A 139 2.52 -18.50 -6.44
C ASP A 139 2.94 -17.03 -6.34
N MET A 140 3.71 -16.60 -7.32
CA MET A 140 4.22 -15.25 -7.43
C MET A 140 3.78 -14.60 -8.72
N ILE A 141 3.58 -13.29 -8.68
CA ILE A 141 3.35 -12.44 -9.84
C ILE A 141 4.53 -11.49 -10.02
N ARG A 142 4.94 -11.29 -11.26
CA ARG A 142 5.95 -10.28 -11.58
C ARG A 142 5.42 -8.89 -11.26
N LEU A 143 6.22 -8.07 -10.56
CA LEU A 143 5.84 -6.70 -10.18
C LEU A 143 5.40 -5.86 -11.39
N ALA A 144 6.07 -6.01 -12.53
CA ALA A 144 5.73 -5.27 -13.76
C ALA A 144 4.30 -5.54 -14.28
N ASP A 145 3.69 -6.66 -13.89
CA ASP A 145 2.36 -7.05 -14.34
C ASP A 145 1.24 -6.61 -13.39
N VAL A 146 1.54 -6.15 -12.17
CA VAL A 146 0.49 -5.76 -11.19
C VAL A 146 -0.31 -4.55 -11.64
N GLY A 147 0.26 -3.67 -12.47
CA GLY A 147 -0.48 -2.56 -13.08
C GLY A 147 -1.62 -3.02 -13.98
N LYS A 148 -1.53 -4.22 -14.59
CA LYS A 148 -2.63 -4.81 -15.37
C LYS A 148 -3.82 -5.21 -14.49
N LEU A 149 -3.59 -5.42 -13.19
CA LEU A 149 -4.66 -5.63 -12.22
C LEU A 149 -5.31 -4.32 -11.77
N GLY A 150 -4.73 -3.16 -12.10
CA GLY A 150 -5.24 -1.83 -11.77
C GLY A 150 -4.51 -1.14 -10.60
N PHE A 151 -3.42 -1.71 -10.09
CA PHE A 151 -2.60 -1.08 -9.06
C PHE A 151 -1.68 0.00 -9.62
N ASP A 152 -1.49 1.06 -8.85
CA ASP A 152 -0.26 1.84 -8.90
C ASP A 152 0.82 1.16 -8.05
N TYR A 153 2.08 1.21 -8.47
CA TYR A 153 3.18 0.62 -7.70
C TYR A 153 4.39 1.52 -7.61
N TYR A 154 5.04 1.48 -6.45
CA TYR A 154 6.21 2.28 -6.09
C TYR A 154 7.29 1.36 -5.54
N MET A 155 8.54 1.68 -5.87
CA MET A 155 9.71 0.92 -5.42
C MET A 155 10.79 1.87 -4.95
N TYR A 156 11.07 1.81 -3.65
CA TYR A 156 12.14 2.56 -3.00
C TYR A 156 13.33 1.64 -2.83
N GLN A 157 14.27 1.72 -3.77
CA GLN A 157 15.42 0.83 -3.82
C GLN A 157 16.33 0.98 -2.59
N ASP A 158 16.51 2.22 -2.11
CA ASP A 158 17.42 2.53 -1.00
C ASP A 158 16.90 2.01 0.35
N THR A 159 15.58 2.04 0.57
CA THR A 159 14.93 1.55 1.79
C THR A 159 14.42 0.11 1.68
N GLY A 160 14.50 -0.49 0.49
CA GLY A 160 14.00 -1.83 0.23
C GLY A 160 12.48 -1.93 0.39
N ILE A 161 11.72 -0.96 -0.10
CA ILE A 161 10.25 -0.95 0.04
C ILE A 161 9.60 -1.11 -1.34
N ILE A 162 8.62 -2.01 -1.43
CA ILE A 162 7.67 -2.10 -2.55
C ILE A 162 6.28 -1.81 -2.00
N HIS A 163 5.59 -0.85 -2.61
CA HIS A 163 4.24 -0.46 -2.22
C HIS A 163 3.30 -0.56 -3.43
N LEU A 164 2.16 -1.24 -3.26
CA LEU A 164 1.03 -1.17 -4.17
C LEU A 164 -0.08 -0.32 -3.57
N ASN A 165 -0.67 0.55 -4.39
CA ASN A 165 -1.86 1.30 -4.04
C ASN A 165 -3.03 0.90 -4.94
N SER A 166 -4.16 0.64 -4.30
CA SER A 166 -5.46 0.55 -4.94
C SER A 166 -5.78 1.88 -5.64
N PRO A 167 -6.49 1.85 -6.78
CA PRO A 167 -6.77 3.04 -7.56
C PRO A 167 -7.60 4.05 -6.74
N GLY A 168 -7.19 5.32 -6.79
CA GLY A 168 -7.89 6.42 -6.12
C GLY A 168 -7.85 6.34 -4.59
N LEU A 169 -6.89 5.63 -3.99
CA LEU A 169 -6.77 5.52 -2.53
C LEU A 169 -6.72 6.88 -1.82
N MET A 170 -6.06 7.88 -2.43
CA MET A 170 -5.94 9.25 -1.94
C MET A 170 -6.90 10.24 -2.62
N ASP A 171 -7.96 9.73 -3.26
CA ASP A 171 -8.97 10.54 -3.95
C ASP A 171 -10.28 10.56 -3.15
N MET A 172 -10.85 11.74 -2.97
CA MET A 172 -12.15 11.91 -2.32
C MET A 172 -12.86 13.15 -2.88
N ALA A 173 -14.17 13.06 -3.11
CA ALA A 173 -14.95 14.12 -3.75
C ALA A 173 -14.43 14.56 -5.14
N GLY A 174 -13.74 13.66 -5.85
CA GLY A 174 -13.06 13.97 -7.12
C GLY A 174 -11.80 14.84 -6.96
N LEU A 175 -11.31 15.02 -5.73
CA LEU A 175 -10.10 15.74 -5.39
C LEU A 175 -9.02 14.76 -4.93
N SER A 176 -7.78 15.03 -5.35
CA SER A 176 -6.58 14.31 -4.92
C SER A 176 -5.65 15.27 -4.18
N ILE A 177 -4.97 14.78 -3.15
CA ILE A 177 -3.85 15.51 -2.53
C ILE A 177 -2.86 15.96 -3.63
N GLY A 178 -2.32 17.18 -3.50
CA GLY A 178 -1.39 17.78 -4.45
C GLY A 178 -2.03 18.66 -5.54
N LEU A 179 -3.35 18.64 -5.71
CA LEU A 179 -4.03 19.54 -6.66
C LEU A 179 -3.86 21.01 -6.25
N ASN A 180 -3.58 21.89 -7.21
CA ASN A 180 -3.56 23.34 -6.92
C ASN A 180 -4.96 23.93 -6.82
N LYS A 181 -5.04 25.17 -6.34
CA LYS A 181 -6.30 25.89 -6.13
C LYS A 181 -7.17 25.98 -7.39
N GLU A 182 -6.59 26.24 -8.56
CA GLU A 182 -7.32 26.32 -9.82
C GLU A 182 -7.95 24.98 -10.21
N GLN A 183 -7.20 23.88 -10.03
CA GLN A 183 -7.70 22.52 -10.29
C GLN A 183 -8.83 22.16 -9.33
N VAL A 184 -8.68 22.47 -8.04
CA VAL A 184 -9.73 22.24 -7.03
C VAL A 184 -11.02 23.00 -7.38
N ASN A 185 -10.91 24.28 -7.79
CA ASN A 185 -12.07 25.04 -8.29
C ASN A 185 -12.65 24.46 -9.58
N GLY A 186 -11.85 23.83 -10.43
CA GLY A 186 -12.31 23.12 -11.62
C GLY A 186 -13.21 21.92 -11.31
N VAL A 187 -12.96 21.24 -10.18
CA VAL A 187 -13.73 20.06 -9.74
C VAL A 187 -15.01 20.48 -9.01
N LEU A 188 -14.90 21.32 -7.97
CA LEU A 188 -16.05 21.65 -7.11
C LEU A 188 -16.80 22.93 -7.55
N GLY A 189 -16.22 23.73 -8.43
CA GLY A 189 -16.80 25.01 -8.85
C GLY A 189 -16.55 26.13 -7.83
N ALA A 190 -17.62 26.82 -7.42
CA ALA A 190 -17.52 28.02 -6.59
C ALA A 190 -17.26 27.68 -5.11
N ILE A 191 -16.00 27.66 -4.71
CA ILE A 191 -15.56 27.47 -3.32
C ILE A 191 -15.42 28.83 -2.63
N HIS A 192 -15.86 28.91 -1.37
CA HIS A 192 -15.56 30.07 -0.54
C HIS A 192 -14.14 29.94 0.04
N TRP A 193 -13.22 30.77 -0.44
CA TRP A 193 -11.83 30.77 -0.02
C TRP A 193 -11.52 31.88 0.99
N ASN A 194 -10.93 31.49 2.11
CA ASN A 194 -10.30 32.37 3.09
C ASN A 194 -8.78 32.28 2.99
N THR A 195 -8.08 33.37 3.29
CA THR A 195 -6.62 33.36 3.42
C THR A 195 -6.25 32.85 4.81
N GLY A 196 -5.29 31.94 4.91
CA GLY A 196 -4.85 31.34 6.18
C GLY A 196 -3.97 32.28 7.00
N TYR A 197 -4.44 33.49 7.31
CA TYR A 197 -3.62 34.50 8.01
C TYR A 197 -3.22 34.00 9.42
N GLY A 198 -1.93 33.67 9.59
CA GLY A 198 -1.39 33.14 10.84
C GLY A 198 -1.50 31.61 10.99
N MET A 199 -1.86 30.90 9.93
CA MET A 199 -1.87 29.43 9.84
C MET A 199 -0.79 28.97 8.85
N THR A 200 -0.49 27.66 8.84
CA THR A 200 0.44 27.07 7.86
C THR A 200 -0.13 27.09 6.44
N ALA A 201 -1.46 26.99 6.29
CA ALA A 201 -2.13 27.00 5.01
C ALA A 201 -2.14 28.39 4.35
N ASP A 202 -1.94 28.43 3.03
CA ASP A 202 -2.11 29.64 2.21
C ASP A 202 -3.60 30.00 2.09
N TYR A 203 -4.43 28.98 1.87
CA TYR A 203 -5.87 29.13 1.69
C TYR A 203 -6.65 28.02 2.40
N VAL A 204 -7.79 28.38 2.95
CA VAL A 204 -8.80 27.44 3.47
C VAL A 204 -10.09 27.63 2.69
N GLY A 205 -10.58 26.54 2.09
CA GLY A 205 -11.76 26.50 1.26
C GLY A 205 -12.90 25.73 1.92
N PHE A 206 -14.12 26.22 1.73
CA PHE A 206 -15.34 25.55 2.21
C PHE A 206 -16.32 25.36 1.05
N TYR A 207 -16.87 24.15 0.93
CA TYR A 207 -17.80 23.76 -0.11
C TYR A 207 -18.98 22.96 0.44
N GLY A 208 -20.16 23.19 -0.13
CA GLY A 208 -21.40 22.52 0.25
C GLY A 208 -22.20 23.23 1.33
N SER A 209 -23.12 22.49 1.94
CA SER A 209 -23.99 22.95 3.02
C SER A 209 -23.24 23.02 4.35
N GLU A 210 -23.70 23.91 5.22
CA GLU A 210 -23.21 24.03 6.58
C GLU A 210 -24.04 23.13 7.50
N ASN A 211 -23.40 22.17 8.16
CA ASN A 211 -24.03 21.22 9.07
C ASN A 211 -23.56 21.45 10.51
N GLU A 212 -24.47 21.39 11.48
CA GLU A 212 -24.15 21.55 12.91
C GLU A 212 -23.67 20.21 13.49
N PHE A 213 -22.47 20.20 14.06
CA PHE A 213 -21.86 19.07 14.75
C PHE A 213 -21.76 19.35 16.24
N THR A 214 -21.90 18.28 17.03
CA THR A 214 -21.73 18.36 18.48
C THR A 214 -20.54 17.50 18.91
N TYR A 215 -19.65 18.05 19.74
CA TYR A 215 -18.51 17.32 20.29
C TYR A 215 -18.30 17.67 21.77
N ARG A 216 -17.50 16.86 22.47
CA ARG A 216 -17.09 17.16 23.84
C ARG A 216 -15.64 17.61 23.82
N ASP A 217 -15.39 18.87 24.16
CA ASP A 217 -14.01 19.38 24.20
C ASP A 217 -13.16 18.64 25.24
N ARG A 218 -11.84 18.87 25.22
CA ARG A 218 -10.89 18.29 26.20
C ARG A 218 -11.23 18.51 27.68
N TYR A 219 -12.18 19.40 27.99
CA TYR A 219 -12.65 19.67 29.36
C TYR A 219 -14.01 19.02 29.66
N GLY A 220 -14.57 18.27 28.71
CA GLY A 220 -15.83 17.54 28.85
C GLY A 220 -17.08 18.37 28.58
N TYR A 221 -16.96 19.61 28.08
CA TYR A 221 -18.10 20.43 27.73
C TYR A 221 -18.61 20.10 26.33
N GLU A 222 -19.92 19.98 26.21
CA GLU A 222 -20.58 19.85 24.91
C GLU A 222 -20.49 21.18 24.15
N ARG A 223 -19.90 21.12 22.96
CA ARG A 223 -19.71 22.23 22.02
C ARG A 223 -20.48 21.94 20.76
N LYS A 224 -20.96 23.01 20.13
CA LYS A 224 -21.53 22.98 18.79
C LYS A 224 -20.61 23.73 17.86
N GLU A 225 -20.33 23.13 16.72
CA GLU A 225 -19.60 23.75 15.63
C GLU A 225 -20.35 23.55 14.33
N ASN A 226 -20.18 24.48 13.42
CA ASN A 226 -20.65 24.32 12.06
C ASN A 226 -19.50 23.80 11.22
N ALA A 227 -19.72 22.74 10.46
CA ALA A 227 -18.77 22.30 9.45
C ALA A 227 -19.46 22.13 8.10
N PHE A 228 -18.72 22.47 7.06
CA PHE A 228 -19.18 22.34 5.69
C PHE A 228 -19.07 20.88 5.22
N ASP A 229 -19.84 20.53 4.20
CA ASP A 229 -19.76 19.20 3.58
C ASP A 229 -18.32 18.84 3.21
N VAL A 230 -17.55 19.83 2.69
CA VAL A 230 -16.12 19.70 2.37
C VAL A 230 -15.33 20.90 2.88
N GLN A 231 -14.24 20.64 3.59
CA GLN A 231 -13.21 21.61 3.98
C GLN A 231 -11.87 21.24 3.32
N ILE A 232 -11.14 22.25 2.85
CA ILE A 232 -9.97 22.10 2.00
C ILE A 232 -8.88 23.06 2.48
N GLU A 233 -7.62 22.62 2.53
CA GLU A 233 -6.47 23.51 2.78
C GLU A 233 -5.44 23.39 1.66
N ILE A 234 -5.02 24.53 1.14
CA ILE A 234 -3.92 24.64 0.19
C ILE A 234 -2.70 25.18 0.93
N THR A 235 -1.58 24.47 0.85
CA THR A 235 -0.27 24.86 1.39
C THR A 235 0.76 24.72 0.29
N ASP A 236 1.64 25.72 0.13
CA ASP A 236 2.67 25.75 -0.92
C ASP A 236 2.09 25.49 -2.32
N ASN A 237 0.91 26.07 -2.59
CA ASN A 237 0.15 25.90 -3.83
C ASN A 237 -0.31 24.45 -4.15
N ALA A 238 -0.40 23.59 -3.14
CA ALA A 238 -0.88 22.21 -3.27
C ALA A 238 -1.96 21.90 -2.23
N LEU A 239 -2.96 21.08 -2.60
CA LEU A 239 -3.95 20.54 -1.68
C LEU A 239 -3.24 19.65 -0.67
N SER A 240 -3.05 20.17 0.54
CA SER A 240 -2.39 19.48 1.63
C SER A 240 -3.37 18.77 2.56
N HIS A 241 -4.63 19.23 2.57
CA HIS A 241 -5.61 18.71 3.49
C HIS A 241 -7.04 18.79 2.95
N LEU A 242 -7.80 17.71 3.10
CA LEU A 242 -9.19 17.59 2.69
C LEU A 242 -9.98 16.88 3.80
N ILE A 243 -11.11 17.43 4.22
CA ILE A 243 -12.07 16.78 5.13
C ILE A 243 -13.44 16.79 4.49
N VAL A 244 -14.12 15.65 4.52
CA VAL A 244 -15.56 15.55 4.24
C VAL A 244 -16.34 15.28 5.51
N SER A 245 -17.52 15.88 5.60
CA SER A 245 -18.45 15.71 6.71
C SER A 245 -19.85 15.27 6.23
N ASP A 246 -20.02 14.97 4.94
CA ASP A 246 -21.29 14.55 4.34
C ASP A 246 -21.20 13.11 3.82
N ALA A 247 -22.31 12.37 3.95
CA ALA A 247 -22.38 10.95 3.57
C ALA A 247 -22.40 10.73 2.05
N GLY A 248 -22.61 11.78 1.25
CA GLY A 248 -22.56 11.74 -0.21
C GLY A 248 -21.15 11.62 -0.78
N TYR A 249 -20.10 11.74 0.06
CA TYR A 249 -18.71 11.54 -0.36
C TYR A 249 -18.18 10.21 0.20
N GLU A 250 -18.03 9.25 -0.71
CA GLU A 250 -17.54 7.91 -0.44
C GLU A 250 -16.03 7.82 -0.77
N THR A 251 -15.27 7.12 0.05
CA THR A 251 -13.87 6.80 -0.24
C THR A 251 -13.76 5.73 -1.34
N SER A 252 -12.59 5.54 -1.95
CA SER A 252 -12.40 4.50 -2.99
C SER A 252 -12.67 3.08 -2.52
N LYS A 253 -12.65 2.82 -1.21
CA LYS A 253 -12.99 1.53 -0.60
C LYS A 253 -14.42 1.45 -0.04
N GLY A 254 -15.26 2.40 -0.39
CA GLY A 254 -16.69 2.36 -0.10
C GLY A 254 -17.10 2.75 1.31
N ILE A 255 -16.26 3.52 2.01
CA ILE A 255 -16.55 4.05 3.35
C ILE A 255 -17.02 5.50 3.25
N SER A 256 -18.10 5.82 3.96
CA SER A 256 -18.71 7.15 4.00
C SER A 256 -18.95 7.63 5.45
N VAL A 257 -19.23 8.93 5.59
CA VAL A 257 -19.73 9.48 6.86
C VAL A 257 -21.03 8.77 7.26
N GLY A 258 -21.14 8.38 8.52
CA GLY A 258 -22.24 7.58 9.08
C GLY A 258 -21.93 6.08 9.24
N ASP A 259 -20.90 5.57 8.55
CA ASP A 259 -20.45 4.19 8.74
C ASP A 259 -19.77 3.99 10.09
N ARG A 260 -19.57 2.75 10.53
CA ARG A 260 -18.84 2.48 11.77
C ARG A 260 -17.34 2.45 11.52
N LEU A 261 -16.55 2.80 12.53
CA LEU A 261 -15.10 2.60 12.49
C LEU A 261 -14.69 1.15 12.16
N ASN A 262 -15.48 0.16 12.58
CA ASN A 262 -15.23 -1.24 12.24
C ASN A 262 -15.37 -1.54 10.75
N ASP A 263 -16.18 -0.77 10.01
CA ASP A 263 -16.31 -0.92 8.55
C ASP A 263 -15.05 -0.39 7.86
N ALA A 264 -14.51 0.74 8.31
CA ALA A 264 -13.20 1.23 7.88
C ALA A 264 -12.07 0.22 8.16
N VAL A 265 -12.05 -0.41 9.34
CA VAL A 265 -11.08 -1.48 9.67
C VAL A 265 -11.21 -2.70 8.75
N ARG A 266 -12.42 -3.05 8.32
CA ARG A 266 -12.60 -4.16 7.36
C ARG A 266 -12.10 -3.79 5.97
N ALA A 267 -12.27 -2.54 5.56
CA ALA A 267 -11.90 -2.06 4.23
C ALA A 267 -10.39 -1.76 4.09
N TYR A 268 -9.79 -1.13 5.11
CA TYR A 268 -8.40 -0.65 5.06
C TYR A 268 -7.41 -1.54 5.82
N GLY A 269 -7.89 -2.51 6.60
CA GLY A 269 -7.05 -3.44 7.34
C GLY A 269 -6.85 -3.06 8.81
N ASN A 270 -5.93 -3.74 9.48
CA ASN A 270 -5.77 -3.68 10.94
C ASN A 270 -4.48 -3.01 11.41
N GLN A 271 -3.64 -2.51 10.49
CA GLN A 271 -2.47 -1.70 10.82
C GLN A 271 -2.85 -0.24 10.68
N TYR A 272 -3.10 0.41 11.81
CA TYR A 272 -3.49 1.82 11.88
C TYR A 272 -3.01 2.42 13.20
N VAL A 273 -2.84 3.74 13.22
CA VAL A 273 -2.68 4.50 14.46
C VAL A 273 -4.07 4.81 15.01
N ARG A 274 -4.23 4.70 16.33
CA ARG A 274 -5.47 5.08 17.02
C ARG A 274 -5.19 6.22 17.99
N GLU A 275 -5.91 7.31 17.82
CA GLU A 275 -5.83 8.48 18.69
C GLU A 275 -7.18 8.84 19.30
N SER A 276 -7.14 9.70 20.32
CA SER A 276 -8.31 10.37 20.84
C SER A 276 -8.05 11.87 20.90
N ILE A 277 -8.85 12.62 20.14
CA ILE A 277 -8.75 14.08 19.98
C ILE A 277 -10.12 14.65 20.33
N ASP A 278 -10.18 15.57 21.30
CA ASP A 278 -11.41 16.26 21.71
C ASP A 278 -12.64 15.34 21.84
N GLY A 279 -12.47 14.24 22.58
CA GLY A 279 -13.53 13.27 22.86
C GLY A 279 -13.95 12.41 21.67
N LYS A 280 -13.29 12.54 20.52
CA LYS A 280 -13.46 11.70 19.34
C LYS A 280 -12.46 10.54 19.35
N GLN A 281 -12.81 9.49 18.62
CA GLN A 281 -11.90 8.40 18.28
C GLN A 281 -11.42 8.60 16.85
N VAL A 282 -10.12 8.56 16.63
CA VAL A 282 -9.53 8.74 15.31
C VAL A 282 -8.75 7.49 14.94
N ILE A 283 -9.01 6.92 13.78
CA ILE A 283 -8.23 5.85 13.17
C ILE A 283 -7.51 6.42 11.96
N ILE A 284 -6.19 6.27 11.92
CA ILE A 284 -5.31 6.86 10.91
C ILE A 284 -4.62 5.72 10.16
N TYR A 285 -4.81 5.68 8.85
CA TYR A 285 -4.09 4.79 7.94
C TYR A 285 -3.04 5.60 7.19
N ASP A 286 -1.77 5.28 7.41
CA ASP A 286 -0.67 5.83 6.63
C ASP A 286 -0.57 5.09 5.31
N VAL A 287 -0.50 5.84 4.21
CA VAL A 287 -0.36 5.34 2.85
C VAL A 287 0.78 6.09 2.15
N GLU A 288 1.10 5.71 0.90
CA GLU A 288 2.34 6.14 0.24
C GLU A 288 2.52 7.67 0.24
N PHE A 289 1.44 8.41 -0.03
CA PHE A 289 1.47 9.87 -0.22
C PHE A 289 0.72 10.64 0.86
N GLY A 290 0.50 10.03 2.03
CA GLY A 290 -0.18 10.72 3.10
C GLY A 290 -0.90 9.79 4.06
N SER A 291 -2.04 10.25 4.57
CA SER A 291 -2.84 9.48 5.51
C SER A 291 -4.33 9.71 5.34
N ILE A 292 -5.11 8.68 5.65
CA ILE A 292 -6.58 8.68 5.64
C ILE A 292 -7.05 8.53 7.08
N TRP A 293 -7.82 9.51 7.56
CA TRP A 293 -8.29 9.57 8.93
C TRP A 293 -9.79 9.38 8.98
N PHE A 294 -10.23 8.43 9.81
CA PHE A 294 -11.63 8.22 10.14
C PHE A 294 -11.88 8.77 11.54
N ILE A 295 -12.63 9.87 11.62
CA ILE A 295 -12.92 10.59 12.86
C ILE A 295 -14.35 10.26 13.29
N ALA A 296 -14.48 9.63 14.44
CA ALA A 296 -15.74 9.10 14.93
C ALA A 296 -16.13 9.62 16.31
N GLY A 297 -17.45 9.68 16.51
CA GLY A 297 -18.06 10.00 17.79
C GLY A 297 -17.89 8.88 18.82
N SER A 298 -18.42 9.12 20.02
CA SER A 298 -18.39 8.14 21.11
C SER A 298 -19.16 6.85 20.81
N ASP A 299 -20.09 6.89 19.87
CA ASP A 299 -20.85 5.73 19.39
C ASP A 299 -20.11 4.97 18.29
N GLN A 300 -18.89 5.36 17.92
CA GLN A 300 -18.10 4.79 16.83
C GLN A 300 -18.68 5.00 15.42
N SER A 301 -19.67 5.89 15.27
CA SER A 301 -20.10 6.36 13.95
C SER A 301 -19.07 7.37 13.43
N ILE A 302 -18.61 7.18 12.19
CA ILE A 302 -17.75 8.11 11.49
C ILE A 302 -18.54 9.39 11.27
N GLU A 303 -18.01 10.50 11.74
CA GLU A 303 -18.59 11.83 11.59
C GLU A 303 -17.87 12.62 10.49
N ARG A 304 -16.57 12.34 10.30
CA ARG A 304 -15.73 12.95 9.26
C ARG A 304 -14.70 11.97 8.75
N ILE A 305 -14.33 12.15 7.48
CA ILE A 305 -13.20 11.46 6.86
C ILE A 305 -12.27 12.54 6.35
N GLY A 306 -10.97 12.41 6.59
CA GLY A 306 -10.03 13.36 6.04
C GLY A 306 -8.78 12.72 5.48
N TYR A 307 -8.17 13.46 4.56
CA TYR A 307 -7.00 13.09 3.78
C TYR A 307 -5.97 14.18 4.04
N TRP A 308 -4.76 13.76 4.38
CA TRP A 308 -3.64 14.66 4.67
C TRP A 308 -2.46 14.28 3.79
N ASP A 309 -1.86 15.28 3.17
CA ASP A 309 -0.46 15.24 2.75
C ASP A 309 0.40 15.10 4.01
N HIS A 310 1.43 14.26 3.94
CA HIS A 310 2.20 13.73 5.08
C HIS A 310 2.31 14.68 6.29
N GLN A 311 1.48 14.44 7.32
CA GLN A 311 1.72 15.02 8.64
C GLN A 311 2.83 14.26 9.40
N LEU A 312 3.17 13.05 8.94
CA LEU A 312 4.28 12.22 9.40
C LEU A 312 5.11 11.80 8.18
N ARG A 313 6.41 12.10 8.23
CA ARG A 313 7.41 11.74 7.19
C ARG A 313 7.21 10.26 6.82
N GLY A 314 7.05 10.02 5.51
CA GLY A 314 6.67 8.74 4.93
C GLY A 314 7.56 7.56 5.35
N PHE A 315 7.04 6.36 5.06
CA PHE A 315 7.70 5.09 5.27
C PHE A 315 9.19 5.14 4.83
N GLY A 316 10.10 4.98 5.79
CA GLY A 316 11.55 4.94 5.54
C GLY A 316 12.35 5.96 6.35
N ASP A 317 11.80 7.16 6.60
CA ASP A 317 12.56 8.21 7.30
C ASP A 317 12.37 8.17 8.84
N SER A 318 11.28 7.60 9.33
CA SER A 318 10.85 7.73 10.74
C SER A 318 11.23 6.58 11.67
N GLN A 319 11.65 5.41 11.19
CA GLN A 319 12.17 4.38 12.11
C GLN A 319 13.60 4.64 12.57
N GLN A 320 14.36 5.47 11.84
CA GLN A 320 15.75 5.76 12.20
C GLN A 320 15.85 6.82 13.30
N GLU A 321 15.00 7.85 13.30
CA GLU A 321 14.96 8.87 14.37
C GLU A 321 14.43 8.32 15.71
N GLU A 322 13.51 7.33 15.72
CA GLU A 322 13.05 6.68 16.97
C GLU A 322 14.06 5.68 17.56
N ILE A 323 14.87 5.02 16.72
CA ILE A 323 15.91 4.09 17.19
C ILE A 323 17.16 4.85 17.65
N GLU A 324 17.60 5.88 16.91
CA GLU A 324 18.76 6.70 17.30
C GLU A 324 18.47 7.54 18.55
N GLY A 325 17.24 8.04 18.72
CA GLY A 325 16.82 8.73 19.94
C GLY A 325 16.72 7.83 21.18
N ALA A 326 16.46 6.53 21.00
CA ALA A 326 16.43 5.57 22.11
C ALA A 326 17.84 5.14 22.55
N GLU A 327 18.81 5.06 21.63
CA GLU A 327 20.20 4.70 21.95
C GLU A 327 21.00 5.86 22.60
N GLU A 328 20.63 7.12 22.36
CA GLU A 328 21.23 8.28 23.07
C GLU A 328 20.74 8.43 24.51
N ILE A 329 19.59 7.84 24.88
CA ILE A 329 19.07 7.89 26.26
C ILE A 329 19.73 6.82 27.15
N PHE A 330 20.34 5.79 26.56
CA PHE A 330 20.97 4.67 27.27
C PHE A 330 22.51 4.61 27.16
N ASN A 331 23.16 5.67 26.67
CA ASN A 331 24.62 5.82 26.68
C ASN A 331 25.11 6.98 27.58
#